data_AF-A0A7T8GYF8-F1
#
_entry.id   AF-A0A7T8GYF8-F1
#
_cell.length_a   1.000
_cell.length_b   1.000
_cell.length_c   1.000
_cell.angle_alpha   90.00
_cell.angle_beta   90.00
_cell.angle_gamma   90.00
#
_symmetry.space_group_name_H-M   'P 1'
#
loop_
_entity.id
_entity.type
_entity.pdbx_description
1 polymer ?
#
loop_
_entity_poly.entity_id
_entity_poly.type
_entity_poly.pdbx_seq_one_letter_code
_entity_poly.pdbx_strand_id
1 'polypeptide(L)' 'VKTDLLKNGAISRLQIARASKRDTGNYTCKMRNALASVIVHILNGKSTLDSIQKNKKIMM' A
#
# COMPACT_ATOMS: atom_id res chain seq x y z
N VAL A 1 -12.26 5.86 2.11
CA VAL A 1 -12.13 6.12 0.66
C VAL A 1 -12.77 7.47 0.37
N LYS A 2 -12.12 8.31 -0.42
CA LYS A 2 -12.66 9.61 -0.85
C LYS A 2 -12.64 9.69 -2.37
N THR A 3 -13.76 10.08 -2.97
CA THR A 3 -13.88 10.26 -4.41
C THR A 3 -14.18 11.71 -4.72
N ASP A 4 -13.33 12.34 -5.53
CA ASP A 4 -13.58 13.68 -6.06
C ASP A 4 -14.07 13.56 -7.50
N LEU A 5 -15.22 14.19 -7.79
CA LEU A 5 -15.75 14.29 -9.13
C LEU A 5 -15.09 15.48 -9.84
N LEU A 6 -14.61 15.23 -11.05
CA LEU A 6 -14.01 16.23 -11.95
C LEU A 6 -14.93 16.46 -13.14
N LYS A 7 -14.70 17.53 -13.89
CA LYS A 7 -15.45 17.81 -15.13
C LYS A 7 -15.39 16.66 -16.15
N ASN A 8 -14.33 15.84 -16.11
CA ASN A 8 -14.03 14.83 -17.14
C ASN A 8 -13.83 13.42 -16.55
N GLY A 9 -14.25 13.17 -15.30
CA GLY A 9 -14.01 11.88 -14.65
C GLY A 9 -14.09 11.96 -13.13
N ALA A 10 -13.48 11.00 -12.46
CA ALA A 10 -13.42 10.97 -11.00
C ALA A 10 -12.07 10.43 -10.53
N ILE A 11 -11.59 10.95 -9.40
CA ILE A 11 -10.41 10.44 -8.72
C ILE A 11 -10.85 9.85 -7.38
N SER A 12 -10.70 8.54 -7.21
CA SER A 12 -10.92 7.84 -5.95
C SER A 12 -9.59 7.57 -5.25
N ARG A 13 -9.45 8.02 -4.00
CA ARG A 13 -8.28 7.82 -3.15
C ARG A 13 -8.63 6.98 -1.93
N LEU A 14 -7.85 5.92 -1.73
CA LEU A 14 -7.87 5.11 -0.52
C LEU A 14 -6.67 5.52 0.35
N GLN A 15 -6.94 5.83 1.62
CA GLN A 15 -5.92 6.08 2.64
C GLN A 15 -6.15 5.10 3.78
N ILE A 16 -5.09 4.40 4.19
CA ILE A 16 -5.10 3.45 5.30
C ILE A 16 -4.19 4.02 6.39
N ALA A 17 -4.80 4.48 7.49
CA ALA A 17 -4.05 4.98 8.64
C ALA A 17 -3.61 3.81 9.53
N ARG A 18 -2.44 3.90 10.17
CA ARG A 18 -1.89 2.86 11.06
C ARG A 18 -1.89 1.47 10.39
N ALA A 19 -1.41 1.42 9.15
CA ALA A 19 -1.39 0.21 8.35
C ALA A 19 -0.61 -0.93 9.03
N SER A 20 -1.14 -2.15 8.91
CA SER A 20 -0.63 -3.36 9.54
C SER A 20 -0.55 -4.49 8.52
N LYS A 21 0.11 -5.61 8.86
CA LYS A 21 0.18 -6.79 7.98
C LYS A 21 -1.20 -7.29 7.51
N ARG A 22 -2.24 -7.13 8.33
CA ARG A 22 -3.63 -7.54 8.00
C ARG A 22 -4.23 -6.75 6.85
N ASP A 23 -3.72 -5.55 6.58
CA ASP A 23 -4.19 -4.73 5.47
C ASP A 23 -3.49 -5.11 4.15
N THR A 24 -2.67 -6.17 4.11
CA THR A 24 -2.15 -6.76 2.87
C THR A 24 -3.29 -7.38 2.07
N GLY A 25 -3.33 -7.14 0.76
CA GLY A 25 -4.35 -7.74 -0.09
C GLY A 25 -4.43 -7.14 -1.49
N ASN A 26 -5.40 -7.62 -2.26
CA ASN A 26 -5.75 -7.09 -3.57
C ASN A 26 -6.80 -5.99 -3.43
N TYR A 27 -6.39 -4.75 -3.66
CA TYR A 27 -7.26 -3.58 -3.62
C TYR A 27 -7.74 -3.27 -5.02
N THR A 28 -9.07 -3.30 -5.21
CA THR A 28 -9.69 -3.00 -6.50
C THR A 28 -10.47 -1.70 -6.42
N CYS A 29 -10.09 -0.73 -7.26
CA CYS A 29 -10.89 0.44 -7.57
C CYS A 29 -11.96 0.02 -8.57
N LYS A 30 -13.23 0.03 -8.13
CA LYS A 30 -14.39 -0.28 -8.97
C LYS A 30 -15.20 0.98 -9.21
N MET A 31 -15.22 1.42 -10.47
CA MET A 31 -16.13 2.43 -10.99
C MET A 31 -17.13 1.75 -11.93
N ARG A 32 -18.26 2.42 -12.24
CA ARG A 32 -19.41 1.83 -12.94
C ARG A 32 -19.02 0.96 -14.14
N ASN A 33 -18.12 1.47 -14.99
CA ASN A 33 -17.66 0.80 -16.21
C ASN A 33 -16.13 0.61 -16.27
N ALA A 34 -15.42 0.74 -15.15
CA ALA A 34 -13.96 0.65 -15.12
C ALA A 34 -13.47 -0.04 -13.85
N LEU A 35 -12.50 -0.94 -14.00
CA LEU A 35 -11.86 -1.69 -12.93
C LEU A 35 -10.34 -1.48 -13.00
N ALA A 36 -9.74 -1.24 -11.85
CA ALA A 36 -8.29 -1.22 -11.70
C ALA A 36 -7.92 -1.87 -10.36
N SER A 37 -6.97 -2.80 -10.37
CA SER A 37 -6.55 -3.55 -9.18
C SER A 37 -5.07 -3.38 -8.91
N VAL A 38 -4.71 -3.31 -7.63
CA VAL A 38 -3.34 -3.24 -7.14
C VAL A 38 -3.15 -4.21 -5.99
N ILE A 39 -2.05 -4.95 -5.98
CA ILE A 39 -1.68 -5.81 -4.86
C ILE A 39 -0.82 -5.00 -3.90
N VAL A 40 -1.26 -4.88 -2.65
CA VAL A 40 -0.56 -4.16 -1.59
C VAL A 40 0.01 -5.18 -0.61
N HIS A 41 1.32 -5.11 -0.38
CA HIS A 41 2.01 -5.90 0.64
C HIS A 41 2.55 -4.98 1.73
N ILE A 42 2.08 -5.14 2.97
CA ILE A 42 2.56 -4.35 4.10
C ILE A 42 3.58 -5.16 4.88
N LEU A 43 4.77 -4.58 5.01
CA LEU A 43 5.91 -5.16 5.68
C LEU A 43 6.16 -4.42 7.00
N ASN A 44 6.62 -5.15 8.01
CA ASN A 44 7.18 -4.49 9.19
C ASN A 44 8.57 -3.98 8.82
N GLY A 45 8.86 -2.73 9.15
CA GLY A 45 10.24 -2.24 9.13
C GLY A 45 11.06 -3.09 10.10
N LYS A 46 12.25 -3.53 9.69
CA LYS A 46 13.20 -4.08 10.65
C LYS A 46 13.63 -2.94 11.57
N SER A 47 13.40 -3.08 12.87
CA SER A 47 13.96 -2.16 13.85
C SER A 47 15.48 -2.21 13.76
N THR A 48 16.16 -1.07 13.85
CA THR A 48 17.63 -0.99 13.80
C THR A 48 18.32 -1.76 14.95
N LEU A 49 17.55 -2.20 15.96
CA LEU A 49 17.97 -3.13 17.01
C LEU A 49 18.14 -4.59 16.52
N ASP A 50 17.48 -4.99 15.42
CA ASP A 50 17.68 -6.30 14.77
C ASP A 50 18.94 -6.33 13.88
N SER A 51 19.51 -5.16 13.58
CA SER A 51 20.71 -5.00 12.75
C SER A 51 22.02 -4.89 13.52
N ILE A 52 22.01 -4.65 14.85
CA ILE A 52 23.24 -4.68 15.66
C ILE A 52 23.83 -6.10 15.74
N GLN A 53 23.06 -7.15 15.42
CA GLN A 53 23.58 -8.52 15.24
C GLN A 53 23.82 -8.95 13.77
N LYS A 54 23.63 -8.08 12.77
CA LYS A 54 23.89 -8.43 11.35
C LYS A 54 25.14 -7.76 10.78
N ASN A 55 26.24 -7.79 11.54
CA ASN A 55 27.57 -7.64 10.97
C ASN A 55 27.94 -8.87 10.11
N LYS A 56 27.33 -9.00 8.91
CA LYS A 56 27.98 -9.56 7.71
C LYS A 56 27.06 -9.51 6.48
N LYS A 57 27.48 -8.69 5.52
CA LYS A 57 27.37 -8.84 4.05
C LYS A 57 26.20 -8.13 3.32
N ILE A 58 26.61 -7.29 2.37
CA ILE A 58 25.86 -6.55 1.35
C ILE A 58 25.64 -7.46 0.12
N MET A 59 24.56 -7.26 -0.65
CA MET A 59 24.66 -7.39 -2.11
C MET A 59 23.74 -6.36 -2.80
N MET A 60 24.32 -5.67 -3.78
CA MET A 60 23.76 -4.65 -4.65
C MET A 60 22.72 -5.22 -5.62
#